data_AF-A0A368G6P1-F1
#
_entry.id   AF-A0A368G6P1-F1
#
_cell.length_a   1.000
_cell.length_b   1.000
_cell.length_c   1.000
_cell.angle_alpha   90.00
_cell.angle_beta   90.00
_cell.angle_gamma   90.00
#
_symmetry.space_group_name_H-M   'P 1'
#
loop_
_entity.id
_entity.type
_entity.pdbx_description
1 polymer ?
#
loop_
_entity_poly.entity_id
_entity_poly.type
_entity_poly.pdbx_seq_one_letter_code
_entity_poly.pdbx_strand_id
1 'polypeptide(L)'
;MNQEVDIAPSQLGTKDYWDSRYEVELQNFEECGDEGEIWFGRSAEKRIIDFATANIPTSANILDLGCGNGSVLRRLRARGYSRLTGVDYCPAAIELARRASEDENHKAVINFEKIVSSLIEVL
;
A
#
# COMPACT_ATOMS: atom_id res chain seq x y z
N MET A 1 3.09 28.05 -29.73
CA MET A 1 3.83 28.26 -28.48
C MET A 1 3.45 27.12 -27.56
N ASN A 2 4.26 26.05 -27.51
CA ASN A 2 4.11 25.03 -26.48
C ASN A 2 4.78 25.61 -25.24
N GLN A 3 4.00 25.97 -24.22
CA GLN A 3 4.57 26.22 -22.91
C GLN A 3 4.86 24.85 -22.31
N GLU A 4 6.15 24.52 -22.17
CA GLU A 4 6.56 23.44 -21.29
C GLU A 4 6.05 23.79 -19.89
N VAL A 5 5.21 22.92 -19.35
CA VAL A 5 4.73 23.05 -17.97
C VAL A 5 5.89 22.64 -17.09
N ASP A 6 6.57 23.63 -16.51
CA ASP A 6 7.57 23.44 -15.47
C ASP A 6 6.84 23.02 -14.17
N ILE A 7 6.65 21.71 -14.00
CA ILE A 7 6.05 21.16 -12.80
C ILE A 7 7.13 21.16 -11.72
N ALA A 8 6.98 22.00 -10.70
CA ALA A 8 7.91 22.00 -9.57
C ALA A 8 8.03 20.57 -9.01
N PRO A 9 9.26 20.07 -8.76
CA PRO A 9 9.46 18.72 -8.29
C PRO A 9 8.72 18.51 -6.96
N SER A 10 7.81 17.53 -6.96
CA SER A 10 7.02 17.18 -5.77
C SER A 10 7.88 16.37 -4.81
N GLN A 11 7.88 16.72 -3.53
CA GLN A 11 8.51 15.89 -2.49
C GLN A 11 7.91 14.47 -2.45
N LEU A 12 6.64 14.31 -2.81
CA LEU A 12 5.98 13.00 -2.92
C LEU A 12 6.49 12.17 -4.10
N GLY A 13 7.27 12.75 -5.01
CA GLY A 13 7.92 12.05 -6.10
C GLY A 13 9.27 11.44 -5.73
N THR A 14 9.81 11.70 -4.53
CA THR A 14 11.16 11.25 -4.16
C THR A 14 11.14 10.01 -3.29
N LYS A 15 12.04 9.06 -3.60
CA LYS A 15 12.22 7.85 -2.80
C LYS A 15 12.54 8.16 -1.34
N ASP A 16 13.41 9.15 -1.11
CA ASP A 16 13.86 9.54 0.23
C ASP A 16 12.70 9.98 1.13
N TYR A 17 11.72 10.70 0.59
CA TYR A 17 10.54 11.10 1.34
C TYR A 17 9.79 9.88 1.89
N TRP A 18 9.54 8.89 1.03
CA TRP A 18 8.77 7.71 1.39
C TRP A 18 9.52 6.79 2.35
N ASP A 19 10.82 6.62 2.17
CA ASP A 19 11.64 5.87 3.12
C ASP A 19 11.61 6.48 4.52
N SER A 20 11.89 7.78 4.63
CA SER A 20 11.83 8.47 5.94
C SER A 20 10.42 8.44 6.53
N ARG A 21 9.37 8.59 5.72
CA ARG A 21 7.98 8.59 6.21
C ARG A 21 7.58 7.23 6.78
N TYR A 22 7.90 6.13 6.11
CA TYR A 22 7.53 4.78 6.55
C TYR A 22 8.43 4.24 7.65
N GLU A 23 9.67 4.72 7.79
CA GLU A 23 10.47 4.46 9.00
C GLU A 23 9.76 4.99 10.25
N VAL A 24 9.20 6.20 10.18
CA VAL A 24 8.41 6.78 11.28
C VAL A 24 7.11 6.00 11.51
N GLU A 25 6.40 5.57 10.45
CA GLU A 25 5.18 4.76 10.65
C GLU A 25 5.47 3.41 11.27
N LEU A 26 6.54 2.75 10.85
CA LEU A 26 6.95 1.48 11.42
C LEU A 26 7.32 1.64 12.90
N GLN A 27 8.05 2.70 13.25
CA GLN A 27 8.34 3.00 14.65
C GLN A 27 7.07 3.25 15.47
N ASN A 28 6.13 4.06 14.94
CA ASN A 28 4.86 4.33 15.63
C ASN A 28 4.05 3.03 15.83
N PHE A 29 4.06 2.13 14.84
CA PHE A 29 3.41 0.83 14.96
C PHE A 29 4.05 -0.01 16.08
N GLU A 30 5.39 -0.03 16.17
CA GLU A 30 6.11 -0.75 17.23
C GLU A 30 5.84 -0.18 18.63
N GLU A 31 5.75 1.14 18.74
CA GLU A 31 5.58 1.82 20.03
C GLU A 31 4.14 1.78 20.55
N CYS A 32 3.15 1.97 19.67
CA CYS A 32 1.76 2.15 20.09
C CYS A 32 0.71 1.43 19.22
N GLY A 33 1.12 0.64 18.22
CA GLY A 33 0.21 -0.09 17.34
C GLY A 33 -0.50 0.78 16.30
N ASP A 34 -0.01 1.99 16.04
CA ASP A 34 -0.55 2.84 14.97
C ASP A 34 -0.23 2.25 13.59
N GLU A 35 -1.25 1.80 12.86
CA GLU A 35 -1.11 1.20 11.52
C GLU A 35 -0.68 2.20 10.43
N GLY A 36 -0.52 3.49 10.78
CA GLY A 36 -0.08 4.53 9.87
C GLY A 36 -1.22 5.14 9.06
N GLU A 37 -0.84 5.95 8.08
CA GLU A 37 -1.78 6.79 7.35
C GLU A 37 -2.59 6.02 6.29
N ILE A 38 -3.85 6.44 6.10
CA ILE A 38 -4.65 6.04 4.95
C ILE A 38 -4.64 7.18 3.94
N TRP A 39 -3.76 7.07 2.95
CA TRP A 39 -3.62 8.05 1.88
C TRP A 39 -4.95 8.26 1.14
N PHE A 40 -5.27 9.52 0.86
CA PHE A 40 -6.57 9.97 0.32
C PHE A 40 -7.81 9.70 1.21
N GLY A 41 -7.58 9.25 2.44
CA GLY A 41 -8.59 9.06 3.48
C GLY A 41 -9.44 7.79 3.33
N ARG A 42 -10.02 7.36 4.46
CA ARG A 42 -10.84 6.14 4.56
C ARG A 42 -12.04 6.11 3.61
N SER A 43 -12.56 7.28 3.22
CA SER A 43 -13.65 7.38 2.24
C SER A 43 -13.23 6.95 0.85
N ALA A 44 -12.01 7.28 0.41
CA ALA A 44 -11.49 6.87 -0.89
C ALA A 44 -11.23 5.36 -0.92
N GLU A 45 -10.56 4.87 0.10
CA GLU A 45 -10.34 3.44 0.31
C GLU A 45 -11.66 2.65 0.31
N LYS A 46 -12.66 3.10 1.06
CA LYS A 46 -13.97 2.44 1.09
C LYS A 46 -14.58 2.32 -0.30
N ARG A 47 -14.50 3.36 -1.14
CA ARG A 47 -15.01 3.31 -2.52
C ARG A 47 -14.29 2.26 -3.35
N ILE A 48 -12.98 2.09 -3.19
CA ILE A 48 -12.20 1.05 -3.87
C ILE A 48 -12.68 -0.34 -3.44
N ILE A 49 -12.85 -0.57 -2.14
CA ILE A 49 -13.33 -1.85 -1.60
C ILE A 49 -14.75 -2.15 -2.09
N ASP A 50 -15.66 -1.17 -2.02
CA ASP A 50 -17.03 -1.32 -2.48
C ASP A 50 -17.06 -1.66 -3.99
N PHE A 51 -16.28 -0.95 -4.80
CA PHE A 51 -16.16 -1.22 -6.23
C PHE A 51 -15.64 -2.64 -6.50
N ALA A 52 -14.55 -3.04 -5.84
CA ALA A 52 -13.98 -4.38 -6.03
C ALA A 52 -15.00 -5.46 -5.65
N THR A 53 -15.62 -5.35 -4.46
CA THR A 53 -16.60 -6.34 -3.96
C THR A 53 -17.84 -6.47 -4.85
N ALA A 54 -18.24 -5.41 -5.54
CA ALA A 54 -19.38 -5.44 -6.46
C ALA A 54 -19.04 -6.00 -7.85
N ASN A 55 -17.78 -5.89 -8.30
CA ASN A 55 -17.42 -6.12 -9.71
C ASN A 55 -16.38 -7.22 -9.94
N ILE A 56 -15.67 -7.66 -8.90
CA ILE A 56 -14.52 -8.55 -9.01
C ILE A 56 -14.77 -9.79 -8.14
N PRO A 57 -14.70 -11.02 -8.68
CA PRO A 57 -14.88 -12.22 -7.87
C PRO A 57 -13.78 -12.33 -6.81
N THR A 58 -14.10 -12.91 -5.65
CA THR A 58 -13.15 -13.09 -4.53
C THR A 58 -11.98 -14.01 -4.87
N SER A 59 -12.10 -14.77 -5.96
CA SER A 59 -11.01 -15.54 -6.55
C SER A 59 -10.14 -14.72 -7.50
N ALA A 60 -10.36 -13.44 -7.78
CA ALA A 60 -9.45 -12.71 -8.67
C ALA A 60 -8.04 -12.59 -8.08
N ASN A 61 -7.03 -12.57 -8.94
CA ASN A 61 -5.68 -12.17 -8.54
C ASN A 61 -5.65 -10.64 -8.46
N ILE A 62 -5.34 -10.09 -7.30
CA ILE A 62 -5.28 -8.64 -7.07
C ILE A 62 -3.85 -8.26 -6.69
N LEU A 63 -3.32 -7.27 -7.40
CA LEU A 63 -2.03 -6.63 -7.13
C LEU A 63 -2.28 -5.17 -6.73
N ASP A 64 -1.75 -4.79 -5.57
CA ASP A 64 -1.73 -3.40 -5.08
C ASP A 64 -0.32 -2.83 -5.24
N LEU A 65 -0.17 -1.83 -6.11
CA LEU A 65 1.10 -1.21 -6.47
C LEU A 65 1.31 0.05 -5.63
N GLY A 66 2.38 0.10 -4.84
CA GLY A 66 2.56 1.12 -3.81
C GLY A 66 1.62 0.87 -2.64
N CYS A 67 1.63 -0.37 -2.14
CA CYS A 67 0.62 -0.84 -1.17
C CYS A 67 0.76 -0.18 0.21
N GLY A 68 1.86 0.51 0.50
CA GLY A 68 2.08 1.17 1.77
C GLY A 68 1.94 0.21 2.94
N ASN A 69 1.16 0.62 3.95
CA ASN A 69 0.83 -0.22 5.11
C ASN A 69 -0.10 -1.41 4.82
N GLY A 70 -0.53 -1.65 3.58
CA GLY A 70 -1.34 -2.82 3.17
C GLY A 70 -2.84 -2.76 3.54
N SER A 71 -3.36 -1.61 3.95
CA SER A 71 -4.73 -1.48 4.48
C SER A 71 -5.83 -1.90 3.49
N VAL A 72 -5.66 -1.60 2.19
CA VAL A 72 -6.60 -2.01 1.14
C VAL A 72 -6.70 -3.54 1.06
N LEU A 73 -5.55 -4.22 1.01
CA LEU A 73 -5.49 -5.68 0.92
C LEU A 73 -6.07 -6.35 2.17
N ARG A 74 -5.82 -5.83 3.37
CA ARG A 74 -6.46 -6.34 4.60
C ARG A 74 -7.98 -6.25 4.53
N ARG A 75 -8.53 -5.14 4.03
CA ARG A 75 -9.97 -4.96 3.86
C ARG A 75 -10.55 -5.90 2.79
N LEU A 76 -9.85 -6.12 1.68
CA LEU A 76 -10.25 -7.12 0.69
C LEU A 76 -10.21 -8.53 1.29
N ARG A 77 -9.16 -8.88 2.05
CA ARG A 77 -9.07 -10.18 2.76
C ARG A 77 -10.27 -10.41 3.67
N ALA A 78 -10.67 -9.39 4.43
CA ALA A 78 -11.85 -9.45 5.30
C ALA A 78 -13.18 -9.64 4.54
N ARG A 79 -13.20 -9.41 3.21
CA ARG A 79 -14.34 -9.68 2.32
C ARG A 79 -14.22 -10.98 1.53
N GLY A 80 -13.27 -11.84 1.90
CA GLY A 80 -13.11 -13.19 1.34
C GLY A 80 -12.19 -13.27 0.13
N TYR A 81 -11.52 -12.18 -0.26
CA TYR A 81 -10.50 -12.27 -1.29
C TYR A 81 -9.30 -13.07 -0.80
N SER A 82 -8.77 -13.92 -1.67
CA SER A 82 -7.77 -14.93 -1.27
C SER A 82 -6.45 -14.86 -2.03
N ARG A 83 -6.38 -14.13 -3.15
CA ARG A 83 -5.18 -14.02 -3.99
C ARG A 83 -4.73 -12.56 -4.06
N LEU A 84 -4.10 -12.13 -2.97
CA LEU A 84 -3.76 -10.74 -2.68
C LEU A 84 -2.24 -10.58 -2.65
N THR A 85 -1.71 -9.67 -3.47
CA THR A 85 -0.30 -9.28 -3.47
C THR A 85 -0.17 -7.78 -3.34
N GLY A 86 0.65 -7.32 -2.40
CA GLY A 86 1.04 -5.93 -2.25
C GLY A 86 2.51 -5.77 -2.56
N VAL A 87 2.85 -4.75 -3.33
CA VAL A 87 4.24 -4.40 -3.60
C VAL A 87 4.50 -2.94 -3.28
N ASP A 88 5.69 -2.70 -2.76
CA ASP A 88 6.19 -1.37 -2.48
C ASP A 88 7.71 -1.38 -2.65
N TYR A 89 8.31 -0.25 -3.05
CA TYR A 89 9.76 -0.16 -3.11
C TYR A 89 10.36 0.15 -1.74
N CYS A 90 9.57 0.73 -0.83
CA CYS A 90 9.99 1.12 0.51
C CYS A 90 10.07 -0.12 1.43
N PRO A 91 11.24 -0.46 1.98
CA PRO A 91 11.39 -1.62 2.87
C PRO A 91 10.55 -1.51 4.14
N ALA A 92 10.50 -0.32 4.74
CA ALA A 92 9.76 -0.08 5.98
C ALA A 92 8.24 -0.19 5.76
N ALA A 93 7.73 0.24 4.61
CA ALA A 93 6.33 0.06 4.23
C ALA A 93 5.95 -1.42 4.17
N ILE A 94 6.78 -2.23 3.51
CA ILE A 94 6.56 -3.68 3.40
C ILE A 94 6.59 -4.36 4.77
N GLU A 95 7.52 -3.97 5.63
CA GLU A 95 7.59 -4.52 6.99
C GLU A 95 6.35 -4.15 7.81
N LEU A 96 5.94 -2.87 7.78
CA LEU A 96 4.72 -2.41 8.43
C LEU A 96 3.50 -3.16 7.90
N ALA A 97 3.39 -3.35 6.58
CA ALA A 97 2.28 -4.07 5.97
C ALA A 97 2.19 -5.52 6.42
N ARG A 98 3.32 -6.20 6.57
CA ARG A 98 3.36 -7.57 7.11
C ARG A 98 2.88 -7.61 8.54
N ARG A 99 3.48 -6.79 9.42
CA ARG A 99 3.14 -6.78 10.85
C ARG A 99 1.69 -6.39 11.11
N ALA A 100 1.21 -5.34 10.44
CA ALA A 100 -0.19 -4.93 10.54
C ALA A 100 -1.17 -5.97 9.96
N SER A 101 -0.69 -6.97 9.21
CA SER A 101 -1.50 -8.04 8.61
C SER A 101 -1.40 -9.38 9.34
N GLU A 102 -0.61 -9.45 10.43
CA GLU A 102 -0.54 -10.59 11.35
C GLU A 102 -1.86 -10.72 12.10
N ASP A 103 -2.83 -11.37 11.46
CA ASP A 103 -4.11 -11.75 12.06
C ASP A 103 -4.42 -13.20 11.70
N GLU A 104 -4.32 -14.07 12.71
CA GLU A 104 -4.53 -15.51 12.60
C GLU A 104 -5.98 -15.89 12.28
N ASN A 105 -6.94 -14.96 12.41
CA ASN A 105 -8.35 -15.24 12.16
C ASN A 105 -8.69 -15.34 10.67
N HIS A 106 -7.79 -14.90 9.78
CA HIS A 106 -8.01 -14.92 8.34
C HIS A 106 -7.29 -16.09 7.68
N LYS A 107 -8.05 -16.93 6.97
CA LYS A 107 -7.50 -18.12 6.27
C LYS A 107 -6.59 -17.78 5.09
N ALA A 108 -6.74 -16.60 4.49
CA ALA A 108 -5.95 -16.19 3.32
C ALA A 108 -4.75 -15.33 3.73
N VAL A 109 -3.56 -15.72 3.29
CA VAL A 109 -2.32 -14.95 3.47
C VAL A 109 -2.25 -13.86 2.40
N ILE A 110 -1.81 -12.66 2.79
CA ILE A 110 -1.47 -11.59 1.84
C ILE A 110 0.03 -11.69 1.56
N ASN A 111 0.40 -11.72 0.29
CA ASN A 111 1.79 -11.71 -0.12
C ASN A 111 2.28 -10.25 -0.18
N PHE A 112 3.35 -9.92 0.52
CA PHE A 112 3.97 -8.58 0.47
C PHE A 112 5.39 -8.70 -0.04
N GLU A 113 5.72 -7.98 -1.10
CA GLU A 113 7.04 -8.03 -1.74
C GLU A 113 7.64 -6.66 -1.94
N LYS A 114 8.92 -6.53 -1.59
CA LYS A 114 9.70 -5.35 -1.96
C LYS A 114 10.08 -5.45 -3.44
N ILE A 115 9.78 -4.43 -4.23
CA ILE A 115 10.27 -4.31 -5.60
C ILE A 115 11.52 -3.43 -5.66
N VAL A 116 12.48 -3.82 -6.50
CA VAL A 116 13.72 -3.05 -6.71
C VAL A 116 13.45 -1.87 -7.65
N SER A 117 13.90 -0.67 -7.25
CA SER A 117 13.69 0.57 -8.00
C SER A 117 14.54 0.69 -9.27
N SER A 118 15.35 -0.31 -9.64
CA SER A 118 16.13 -0.29 -10.89
C SER A 118 15.27 -0.30 -12.16
N LEU A 119 13.94 -0.36 -12.01
CA LEU A 119 12.93 -0.21 -13.07
C LEU A 119 12.14 1.11 -12.98
N ILE A 120 12.42 1.97 -11.99
CA ILE A 120 11.77 3.27 -11.78
C ILE A 120 12.83 4.39 -11.89
N GLU A 121 13.61 4.39 -12.98
CA GLU A 121 14.38 5.56 -13.44
C GLU A 121 13.63 6.34 -14.53
N VAL A 122 12.32 6.12 -14.66
CA VAL A 122 11.47 6.81 -15.63
C VAL A 122 10.34 7.50 -14.91
N LEU A 123 10.66 8.62 -14.23
CA LEU A 123 9.83 9.82 -14.14
C LEU A 123 10.73 11.00 -13.73
#